data_AF-A0AAV7AIQ6-F1
#
_entry.id   AF-A0AAV7AIQ6-F1
#
_cell.length_a   1.000
_cell.length_b   1.000
_cell.length_c   1.000
_cell.angle_alpha   90.00
_cell.angle_beta   90.00
_cell.angle_gamma   90.00
#
_symmetry.space_group_name_H-M   'P 1'
#
loop_
_entity.id
_entity.type
_entity.pdbx_description
1 polymer ?
#
loop_
_entity_poly.entity_id
_entity_poly.type
_entity_poly.pdbx_seq_one_letter_code
_entity_poly.pdbx_strand_id
1 'polypeptide(L)'
;MGDYLSEVLESFAGRLIQNNVLTRREIPNLTKYQIILSRDQFRKNPPSSIMGAQMGVVEGDFALCISLYHGYELLLQMGTRSLFYYLRSIMDGSKGLNRARSELGRNADFMTLYQQLESMFPSCNGSEVKKPFIYSHPKLKKLEEVVIQHFKNWNKQGQNSSSSSPEDTRIMIFSSFRDSVQEIAEMLNQHQPVVRVMTFVGHSSTGKGVKGFTQKEQLEVVKRFREGGYNTLVSTCVGEEGLDIGEVDLIICFDAQKSPIRLVQRMGRTGRKRQGRIVVILCKGREERVCHLLF
;
A
#
# COMPACT_ATOMS: atom_id res chain seq x y z
N MET A 1 12.35 -11.02 7.61
CA MET A 1 10.97 -10.99 7.06
C MET A 1 10.91 -11.41 5.60
N GLY A 2 11.73 -10.82 4.72
CA GLY A 2 11.83 -11.27 3.32
C GLY A 2 12.26 -12.73 3.20
N ASP A 3 13.23 -13.16 4.00
CA ASP A 3 13.76 -14.53 3.97
C ASP A 3 12.72 -15.56 4.45
N TYR A 4 12.07 -15.33 5.60
CA TYR A 4 10.98 -16.17 6.11
C TYR A 4 9.82 -16.34 5.11
N LEU A 5 9.38 -15.27 4.44
CA LEU A 5 8.33 -15.39 3.42
C LEU A 5 8.83 -16.14 2.19
N SER A 6 10.12 -16.05 1.87
CA SER A 6 10.72 -16.82 0.77
C SER A 6 10.75 -18.31 1.10
N GLU A 7 11.11 -18.70 2.33
CA GLU A 7 11.05 -20.10 2.80
C GLU A 7 9.63 -20.68 2.70
N VAL A 8 8.62 -19.91 3.12
CA VAL A 8 7.21 -20.29 2.97
C VAL A 8 6.84 -20.45 1.50
N LEU A 9 7.24 -19.53 0.63
CA LEU A 9 7.02 -19.64 -0.82
C LEU A 9 7.67 -20.89 -1.40
N GLU A 10 8.88 -21.25 -0.95
CA GLU A 10 9.58 -22.45 -1.40
C GLU A 10 8.83 -23.74 -1.04
N SER A 11 8.25 -23.80 0.16
CA SER A 11 7.46 -24.96 0.61
C SER A 11 6.28 -25.26 -0.32
N PHE A 12 5.60 -24.23 -0.82
CA PHE A 12 4.42 -24.40 -1.68
C PHE A 12 4.76 -24.44 -3.18
N ALA A 13 5.68 -23.59 -3.65
CA ALA A 13 6.15 -23.62 -5.03
C ALA A 13 6.91 -24.92 -5.33
N GLY A 14 7.59 -25.50 -4.34
CA GLY A 14 8.25 -26.81 -4.43
C GLY A 14 7.30 -27.92 -4.85
N ARG A 15 6.04 -27.91 -4.38
CA ARG A 15 5.01 -28.90 -4.79
C ARG A 15 4.69 -28.80 -6.28
N LEU A 16 4.61 -27.59 -6.82
CA LEU A 16 4.38 -27.36 -8.25
C LEU A 16 5.58 -27.78 -9.11
N ILE A 17 6.80 -27.60 -8.58
CA ILE A 17 8.03 -28.06 -9.25
C ILE A 17 8.10 -29.59 -9.26
N GLN A 18 7.78 -30.25 -8.15
CA GLN A 18 7.75 -31.72 -8.06
C GLN A 18 6.76 -32.35 -9.05
N ASN A 19 5.65 -31.67 -9.32
CA ASN A 19 4.65 -32.09 -10.31
C ASN A 19 5.02 -31.71 -11.75
N ASN A 20 6.19 -31.12 -11.99
CA ASN A 20 6.67 -30.64 -13.31
C ASN A 20 5.75 -29.60 -13.99
N VAL A 21 4.95 -28.87 -13.20
CA VAL A 21 4.02 -27.84 -13.71
C VAL A 21 4.55 -26.41 -13.53
N LEU A 22 5.68 -26.26 -12.84
CA LEU A 22 6.40 -25.00 -12.70
C LEU A 22 7.89 -25.25 -12.95
N THR A 23 8.48 -24.55 -13.92
CA THR A 23 9.91 -24.69 -14.23
C THR A 23 10.73 -24.10 -13.09
N ARG A 24 11.78 -24.81 -12.64
CA ARG A 24 12.71 -24.36 -11.61
C ARG A 24 13.39 -23.05 -12.02
N ARG A 25 12.81 -21.93 -11.59
CA ARG A 25 13.41 -20.60 -11.54
C ARG A 25 13.62 -20.28 -10.08
N GLU A 26 14.61 -19.46 -9.76
CA GLU A 26 14.80 -18.92 -8.42
C GLU A 26 13.45 -18.41 -7.89
N ILE A 27 12.89 -19.12 -6.90
CA ILE A 27 11.51 -18.92 -6.42
C ILE A 27 11.27 -17.47 -5.98
N PRO A 28 12.23 -16.77 -5.33
CA PRO A 28 12.10 -15.34 -5.03
C PRO A 28 11.98 -14.42 -6.25
N ASN A 29 12.51 -14.83 -7.41
CA ASN A 29 12.51 -14.04 -8.65
C ASN A 29 11.29 -14.27 -9.54
N LEU A 30 10.43 -15.23 -9.18
CA LEU A 30 9.17 -15.44 -9.87
C LEU A 30 8.19 -14.30 -9.56
N THR A 31 7.48 -13.87 -10.60
CA THR A 31 6.39 -12.90 -10.48
C THR A 31 5.06 -13.62 -10.37
N LYS A 32 4.09 -13.00 -9.69
CA LYS A 32 2.70 -13.49 -9.66
C LYS A 32 2.15 -13.77 -11.06
N TYR A 33 2.49 -12.92 -12.03
CA TYR A 33 2.09 -13.10 -13.43
C TYR A 33 2.63 -14.40 -14.05
N GLN A 34 3.89 -14.76 -13.79
CA GLN A 34 4.47 -16.01 -14.28
C GLN A 34 3.79 -17.24 -13.67
N ILE A 35 3.39 -17.19 -12.40
CA ILE A 35 2.62 -18.28 -11.76
C ILE A 35 1.23 -18.42 -12.42
N ILE A 36 0.56 -17.30 -12.71
CA ILE A 36 -0.73 -17.30 -13.42
C ILE A 36 -0.57 -17.90 -14.82
N LEU A 37 0.45 -17.49 -15.57
CA LEU A 37 0.74 -18.05 -16.90
C LEU A 37 1.02 -19.57 -16.84
N SER A 38 1.79 -20.01 -15.84
CA SER A 38 2.10 -21.44 -15.66
C SER A 38 0.83 -22.24 -15.34
N ARG A 39 -0.07 -21.69 -14.52
CA ARG A 39 -1.40 -22.29 -14.26
C ARG A 39 -2.24 -22.39 -15.53
N ASP A 40 -2.28 -21.33 -16.34
CA ASP A 40 -3.05 -21.32 -17.58
C ASP A 40 -2.49 -22.32 -18.60
N GLN A 41 -1.16 -22.50 -18.64
CA GLN A 41 -0.50 -23.53 -19.44
C GLN A 41 -0.86 -24.94 -18.95
N PHE A 42 -0.83 -25.18 -17.63
CA PHE A 42 -1.24 -26.44 -17.02
C PHE A 42 -2.70 -26.80 -17.36
N ARG A 43 -3.62 -25.82 -17.33
CA ARG A 43 -5.03 -26.03 -17.72
C ARG A 43 -5.20 -26.43 -19.17
N LYS A 44 -4.38 -25.86 -20.06
CA LYS A 44 -4.43 -26.15 -21.51
C LYS A 44 -3.83 -27.52 -21.83
N ASN A 45 -2.71 -27.86 -21.21
CA ASN A 45 -1.95 -29.08 -21.47
C ASN A 45 -1.50 -29.72 -20.16
N PRO A 46 -2.40 -30.40 -19.42
CA PRO A 46 -2.03 -31.08 -18.19
C PRO A 46 -1.12 -32.28 -18.49
N PRO A 47 -0.07 -32.53 -17.68
CA PRO A 47 0.74 -33.74 -17.81
C PRO A 47 -0.12 -35.01 -17.69
N SER A 48 0.18 -36.01 -18.51
CA SER A 48 -0.55 -37.30 -18.50
C SER A 48 -0.49 -38.04 -17.16
N SER A 49 0.50 -37.72 -16.32
CA SER A 49 0.64 -38.25 -14.96
C SER A 49 -0.40 -37.70 -13.96
N ILE A 50 -1.04 -36.56 -14.26
CA ILE A 50 -1.95 -35.86 -13.36
C ILE A 50 -3.38 -36.03 -13.86
N MET A 51 -4.17 -36.86 -13.18
CA MET A 51 -5.57 -37.14 -13.54
C MET A 51 -6.53 -36.97 -12.36
N GLY A 52 -7.79 -36.64 -12.68
CA GLY A 52 -8.89 -36.60 -11.71
C GLY A 52 -8.60 -35.72 -10.49
N ALA A 53 -8.62 -36.31 -9.30
CA ALA A 53 -8.43 -35.61 -8.03
C ALA A 53 -7.09 -34.85 -7.93
N GLN A 54 -6.02 -35.36 -8.55
CA GLN A 54 -4.71 -34.70 -8.54
C GLN A 54 -4.73 -33.35 -9.28
N MET A 55 -5.57 -33.21 -10.30
CA MET A 55 -5.73 -31.94 -11.01
C MET A 55 -6.28 -30.85 -10.07
N GLY A 56 -7.25 -31.20 -9.22
CA GLY A 56 -7.79 -30.31 -8.20
C GLY A 56 -6.76 -29.98 -7.10
N VAL A 57 -5.85 -30.90 -6.79
CA VAL A 57 -4.74 -30.63 -5.85
C VAL A 57 -3.80 -29.58 -6.45
N VAL A 58 -3.31 -29.79 -7.67
CA VAL A 58 -2.38 -28.86 -8.35
C VAL A 58 -3.01 -27.49 -8.59
N GLU A 59 -4.28 -27.42 -8.97
CA GLU A 59 -5.02 -26.15 -9.09
C GLU A 59 -5.04 -25.36 -7.77
N GLY A 60 -5.26 -26.05 -6.65
CA GLY A 60 -5.23 -25.41 -5.34
C GLY A 60 -3.84 -24.93 -4.93
N ASP A 61 -2.80 -25.66 -5.31
CA ASP A 61 -1.41 -25.26 -5.06
C ASP A 61 -1.03 -24.02 -5.88
N PHE A 62 -1.50 -23.92 -7.13
CA PHE A 62 -1.38 -22.69 -7.91
C PHE A 62 -2.13 -21.52 -7.25
N ALA A 63 -3.37 -21.73 -6.80
CA ALA A 63 -4.14 -20.68 -6.14
C ALA A 63 -3.46 -20.19 -4.85
N LEU A 64 -2.86 -21.11 -4.09
CA LEU A 64 -2.08 -20.80 -2.89
C LEU A 64 -0.81 -20.01 -3.22
N CYS A 65 -0.03 -20.46 -4.22
CA CYS A 65 1.16 -19.74 -4.68
C CYS A 65 0.79 -18.33 -5.15
N ILE A 66 -0.25 -18.16 -5.97
CA ILE A 66 -0.71 -16.84 -6.43
C ILE A 66 -1.03 -15.91 -5.24
N SER A 67 -1.65 -16.45 -4.20
CA SER A 67 -1.98 -15.71 -2.98
C SER A 67 -0.72 -15.30 -2.22
N LEU A 68 0.23 -16.22 -2.01
CA LEU A 68 1.48 -15.93 -1.32
C LEU A 68 2.37 -14.95 -2.10
N TYR A 69 2.49 -15.09 -3.41
CA TYR A 69 3.21 -14.13 -4.26
C TYR A 69 2.54 -12.75 -4.26
N HIS A 70 1.21 -12.68 -4.14
CA HIS A 70 0.56 -11.39 -3.93
C HIS A 70 0.96 -10.76 -2.59
N GLY A 71 1.00 -11.54 -1.51
CA GLY A 71 1.54 -11.09 -0.22
C GLY A 71 2.99 -10.62 -0.32
N TYR A 72 3.84 -11.35 -1.04
CA TYR A 72 5.24 -10.98 -1.29
C TYR A 72 5.36 -9.66 -2.06
N GLU A 73 4.54 -9.43 -3.08
CA GLU A 73 4.48 -8.14 -3.78
C GLU A 73 4.08 -7.00 -2.83
N LEU A 74 3.10 -7.22 -1.95
CA LEU A 74 2.71 -6.23 -0.93
C LEU A 74 3.85 -5.93 0.05
N LEU A 75 4.59 -6.96 0.49
CA LEU A 75 5.76 -6.78 1.36
C LEU A 75 6.81 -5.88 0.70
N LEU A 76 7.15 -6.14 -0.57
CA LEU A 76 8.18 -5.40 -1.30
C LEU A 76 7.76 -3.96 -1.63
N GLN A 77 6.47 -3.73 -1.89
CA GLN A 77 5.98 -2.43 -2.32
C GLN A 77 5.53 -1.54 -1.15
N MET A 78 4.86 -2.13 -0.17
CA MET A 78 4.10 -1.42 0.86
C MET A 78 4.58 -1.72 2.28
N GLY A 79 5.31 -2.82 2.49
CA GLY A 79 5.90 -3.18 3.78
C GLY A 79 5.18 -4.29 4.53
N THR A 80 5.68 -4.57 5.73
CA THR A 80 5.24 -5.69 6.57
C THR A 80 3.79 -5.56 7.06
N ARG A 81 3.27 -4.33 7.22
CA ARG A 81 1.91 -4.12 7.74
C ARG A 81 0.85 -4.47 6.71
N SER A 82 1.05 -4.10 5.44
CA SER A 82 0.18 -4.53 4.33
C SER A 82 0.22 -6.04 4.12
N LEU A 83 1.40 -6.66 4.22
CA LEU A 83 1.51 -8.13 4.23
C LEU A 83 0.69 -8.74 5.35
N PHE A 84 0.83 -8.23 6.58
CA PHE A 84 0.10 -8.74 7.74
C PHE A 84 -1.42 -8.67 7.56
N TYR A 85 -1.98 -7.52 7.18
CA TYR A 85 -3.43 -7.40 7.00
C TYR A 85 -3.95 -8.31 5.88
N TYR A 86 -3.17 -8.46 4.79
CA TYR A 86 -3.52 -9.40 3.74
C TYR A 86 -3.54 -10.85 4.24
N LEU A 87 -2.50 -11.31 4.95
CA LEU A 87 -2.46 -12.67 5.49
C LEU A 87 -3.53 -12.90 6.56
N ARG A 88 -3.76 -11.91 7.43
CA ARG A 88 -4.84 -11.93 8.43
C ARG A 88 -6.20 -12.11 7.77
N SER A 89 -6.47 -11.43 6.66
CA SER A 89 -7.72 -11.57 5.90
C SER A 89 -7.94 -12.96 5.28
N ILE A 90 -6.86 -13.73 5.09
CA ILE A 90 -6.93 -15.14 4.68
C ILE A 90 -7.21 -16.00 5.91
N MET A 91 -6.48 -15.77 7.01
CA MET A 91 -6.56 -16.57 8.23
C MET A 91 -7.88 -16.40 9.00
N ASP A 92 -8.47 -15.20 9.00
CA ASP A 92 -9.79 -14.95 9.58
C ASP A 92 -10.96 -15.43 8.69
N GLY A 93 -10.66 -15.82 7.44
CA GLY A 93 -11.63 -16.30 6.45
C GLY A 93 -12.40 -15.20 5.71
N SER A 94 -12.12 -13.92 5.95
CA SER A 94 -12.81 -12.80 5.29
C SER A 94 -12.61 -12.76 3.77
N LYS A 95 -11.49 -13.30 3.25
CA LYS A 95 -11.24 -13.48 1.80
C LYS A 95 -11.97 -14.67 1.17
N GLY A 96 -12.55 -15.59 1.95
CA GLY A 96 -13.19 -16.81 1.44
C GLY A 96 -12.23 -17.86 0.86
N LEU A 97 -10.92 -17.75 1.12
CA LEU A 97 -9.90 -18.69 0.64
C LEU A 97 -9.71 -19.86 1.63
N ASN A 98 -10.76 -20.66 1.82
CA ASN A 98 -10.81 -21.70 2.86
C ASN A 98 -9.67 -22.74 2.75
N ARG A 99 -9.33 -23.17 1.52
CA ARG A 99 -8.21 -24.10 1.30
C ARG A 99 -6.87 -23.45 1.67
N ALA A 100 -6.64 -22.20 1.25
CA ALA A 100 -5.42 -21.49 1.59
C ALA A 100 -5.27 -21.33 3.11
N ARG A 101 -6.34 -20.94 3.81
CA ARG A 101 -6.36 -20.88 5.27
C ARG A 101 -5.97 -22.22 5.91
N SER A 102 -6.57 -23.32 5.45
CA SER A 102 -6.27 -24.66 6.00
C SER A 102 -4.84 -25.10 5.73
N GLU A 103 -4.32 -24.88 4.53
CA GLU A 103 -2.96 -25.29 4.15
C GLU A 103 -1.88 -24.44 4.84
N LEU A 104 -2.10 -23.13 4.91
CA LEU A 104 -1.21 -22.20 5.60
C LEU A 104 -1.19 -22.48 7.11
N GLY A 105 -2.35 -22.73 7.72
CA GLY A 105 -2.44 -23.04 9.15
C GLY A 105 -1.75 -24.35 9.56
N ARG A 106 -1.46 -25.25 8.61
CA ARG A 106 -0.72 -26.50 8.83
C ARG A 106 0.79 -26.34 8.62
N ASN A 107 1.24 -25.27 7.98
CA ASN A 107 2.64 -25.03 7.70
C ASN A 107 3.30 -24.30 8.88
N ALA A 108 4.29 -24.94 9.50
CA ALA A 108 4.95 -24.42 10.70
C ALA A 108 5.68 -23.10 10.43
N ASP A 109 6.43 -23.02 9.33
CA ASP A 109 7.21 -21.83 8.94
C ASP A 109 6.29 -20.61 8.74
N PHE A 110 5.14 -20.83 8.09
CA PHE A 110 4.11 -19.82 7.92
C PHE A 110 3.54 -19.36 9.25
N MET A 111 3.23 -20.29 10.17
CA MET A 111 2.68 -19.93 11.47
C MET A 111 3.68 -19.14 12.31
N THR A 112 4.97 -19.47 12.25
CA THR A 112 6.04 -18.67 12.87
C THR A 112 6.11 -17.26 12.28
N LEU A 113 6.12 -17.14 10.94
CA LEU A 113 6.08 -15.85 10.24
C LEU A 113 4.83 -15.03 10.64
N TYR A 114 3.66 -15.67 10.70
CA TYR A 114 2.40 -15.04 11.02
C TYR A 114 2.36 -14.52 12.46
N GLN A 115 2.82 -15.31 13.43
CA GLN A 115 2.94 -14.90 14.84
C GLN A 115 3.89 -13.71 15.01
N GLN A 116 5.01 -13.69 14.29
CA GLN A 116 5.91 -12.53 14.29
C GLN A 116 5.20 -11.27 13.78
N LEU A 117 4.49 -11.36 12.65
CA LEU A 117 3.72 -10.23 12.11
C LEU A 117 2.63 -9.75 13.08
N GLU A 118 1.92 -10.68 13.72
CA GLU A 118 0.87 -10.37 14.69
C GLU A 118 1.43 -9.67 15.94
N SER A 119 2.63 -10.06 16.39
CA SER A 119 3.31 -9.39 17.50
C SER A 119 3.75 -7.95 17.16
N MET A 120 4.07 -7.69 15.88
CA MET A 120 4.43 -6.35 15.39
C MET A 120 3.21 -5.42 15.28
N PHE A 121 2.05 -5.96 14.91
CA PHE A 121 0.84 -5.16 14.63
C PHE A 121 -0.38 -5.69 15.40
N PRO A 122 -0.35 -5.68 16.75
CA PRO A 122 -1.45 -6.19 17.55
C PRO A 122 -2.71 -5.36 17.32
N SER A 123 -3.89 -6.00 17.35
CA SER A 123 -5.16 -5.29 17.34
C SER A 123 -5.27 -4.40 18.59
N CYS A 124 -5.21 -3.08 18.39
CA CYS A 124 -5.40 -2.10 19.44
C CYS A 124 -6.86 -2.08 19.90
N ASN A 125 -7.20 -2.93 20.88
CA ASN A 125 -8.47 -2.86 21.58
C ASN A 125 -8.33 -1.85 22.74
N GLY A 126 -8.46 -0.55 22.44
CA GLY A 126 -8.85 0.47 23.41
C GLY A 126 -7.87 0.88 24.51
N SER A 127 -6.60 0.48 24.50
CA SER A 127 -5.63 0.97 25.49
C SER A 127 -4.94 2.25 25.00
N GLU A 128 -5.17 3.36 25.72
CA GLU A 128 -4.65 4.73 25.49
C GLU A 128 -3.11 4.89 25.59
N VAL A 129 -2.35 3.79 25.55
CA VAL A 129 -0.89 3.87 25.57
C VAL A 129 -0.44 4.24 24.15
N LYS A 130 0.09 5.46 23.98
CA LYS A 130 0.78 5.90 22.76
C LYS A 130 1.97 4.98 22.47
N LYS A 131 1.74 3.87 21.78
CA LYS A 131 2.80 2.98 21.31
C LYS A 131 3.66 3.71 20.27
N PRO A 132 4.98 3.48 20.25
CA PRO A 132 5.84 4.02 19.21
C PRO A 132 5.37 3.52 17.83
N PHE A 133 5.42 4.39 16.82
CA PHE A 133 5.06 4.00 15.46
C PHE A 133 6.09 3.02 14.91
N ILE A 134 5.62 1.92 14.33
CA ILE A 134 6.48 0.90 13.74
C ILE A 134 6.50 1.10 12.23
N TYR A 135 7.67 1.51 11.71
CA TYR A 135 7.86 1.67 10.27
C TYR A 135 7.88 0.30 9.59
N SER A 136 6.83 0.00 8.82
CA SER A 136 6.76 -1.24 8.05
C SER A 136 7.57 -1.21 6.74
N HIS A 137 7.97 -0.02 6.29
CA HIS A 137 8.65 0.18 5.00
C HIS A 137 9.58 1.41 5.01
N PRO A 138 10.78 1.37 4.37
CA PRO A 138 11.69 2.52 4.29
C PRO A 138 11.11 3.77 3.63
N LYS A 139 10.22 3.63 2.64
CA LYS A 139 9.51 4.74 2.01
C LYS A 139 8.75 5.61 3.01
N LEU A 140 8.24 5.04 4.11
CA LEU A 140 7.53 5.81 5.14
C LEU A 140 8.47 6.79 5.83
N LYS A 141 9.70 6.36 6.17
CA LYS A 141 10.72 7.24 6.75
C LYS A 141 11.07 8.38 5.80
N LYS A 142 11.20 8.08 4.50
CA LYS A 142 11.51 9.12 3.51
C LYS A 142 10.36 10.11 3.31
N LEU A 143 9.12 9.62 3.32
CA LEU A 143 7.92 10.45 3.25
C LEU A 143 7.87 11.42 4.42
N GLU A 144 8.05 10.90 5.63
CA GLU A 144 8.09 11.69 6.86
C GLU A 144 9.16 12.77 6.80
N GLU A 145 10.38 12.41 6.41
CA GLU A 145 11.49 13.35 6.27
C GLU A 145 11.11 14.51 5.34
N VAL A 146 10.52 14.20 4.17
CA VAL A 146 10.09 15.21 3.19
C VAL A 146 8.99 16.11 3.75
N VAL A 147 7.99 15.55 4.42
CA VAL A 147 6.88 16.32 5.03
C VAL A 147 7.40 17.25 6.12
N ILE A 148 8.23 16.75 7.03
CA ILE A 148 8.77 17.53 8.15
C ILE A 148 9.73 18.60 7.66
N GLN A 149 10.58 18.29 6.67
CA GLN A 149 11.44 19.30 6.05
C GLN A 149 10.63 20.41 5.37
N HIS A 150 9.52 20.08 4.70
CA HIS A 150 8.64 21.06 4.07
C HIS A 150 8.09 22.06 5.07
N PHE A 151 7.45 21.60 6.15
CA PHE A 151 6.91 22.49 7.20
C PHE A 151 8.01 23.30 7.90
N LYS A 152 9.18 22.69 8.18
CA LYS A 152 10.32 23.40 8.78
C LYS A 152 10.83 24.53 7.88
N ASN A 153 10.95 24.28 6.58
CA ASN A 153 11.42 25.28 5.62
C ASN A 153 10.40 26.41 5.44
N TRP A 154 9.10 26.09 5.44
CA TRP A 154 8.03 27.08 5.37
C TRP A 154 8.06 28.03 6.57
N ASN A 155 8.19 27.47 7.79
CA ASN A 155 8.25 28.28 9.02
C ASN A 155 9.45 29.24 9.02
N LYS A 156 10.60 28.83 8.46
CA LYS A 156 11.78 29.70 8.33
C LYS A 156 11.57 30.85 7.34
N GLN A 157 10.88 30.60 6.22
CA GLN A 157 10.59 31.63 5.22
C GLN A 157 9.58 32.67 5.74
N GLY A 158 8.60 32.23 6.53
CA GLY A 158 7.61 33.10 7.16
C GLY A 158 8.21 34.07 8.19
N GLN A 159 9.29 33.70 8.88
CA GLN A 159 9.97 34.59 9.84
C GLN A 159 10.76 35.73 9.18
N ASN A 160 11.19 35.56 7.93
CA ASN A 160 11.97 36.56 7.20
C ASN A 160 11.11 37.55 6.41
N SER A 161 9.79 37.33 6.34
CA SER A 161 8.86 38.09 5.52
C SER A 161 7.95 38.93 6.42
N SER A 162 8.11 40.25 6.43
CA SER A 162 7.36 41.20 7.27
C SER A 162 5.90 41.42 6.86
N SER A 163 5.29 40.48 6.14
CA SER A 163 3.90 40.55 5.68
C SER A 163 2.96 39.79 6.62
N SER A 164 1.92 40.51 7.05
CA SER A 164 0.70 40.06 7.72
C SER A 164 0.31 38.60 7.46
N SER A 165 0.22 37.82 8.54
CA SER A 165 -0.21 36.41 8.67
C SER A 165 0.49 35.42 7.72
N PRO A 166 1.38 34.53 8.21
CA PRO A 166 1.90 33.46 7.38
C PRO A 166 0.73 32.57 6.94
N GLU A 167 0.44 32.52 5.63
CA GLU A 167 -0.51 31.56 5.11
C GLU A 167 0.02 30.14 5.38
N ASP A 168 -0.83 29.29 5.96
CA ASP A 168 -0.50 27.89 6.25
C ASP A 168 -0.21 27.14 4.95
N THR A 169 0.92 26.41 4.91
CA THR A 169 1.24 25.55 3.77
C THR A 169 0.43 24.27 3.78
N ARG A 170 0.11 23.76 2.59
CA ARG A 170 -0.74 22.58 2.41
C ARG A 170 -0.05 21.48 1.60
N ILE A 171 -0.18 20.25 2.09
CA ILE A 171 0.41 19.05 1.49
C ILE A 171 -0.70 18.08 1.03
N MET A 172 -0.52 17.51 -0.15
CA MET A 172 -1.33 16.42 -0.68
C MET A 172 -0.48 15.18 -0.93
N ILE A 173 -0.85 14.06 -0.31
CA ILE A 173 -0.14 12.78 -0.43
C ILE A 173 -1.04 11.77 -1.13
N PHE A 174 -0.51 11.12 -2.16
CA PHE A 174 -1.19 10.08 -2.91
C PHE A 174 -0.54 8.72 -2.71
N SER A 175 -1.37 7.71 -2.49
CA SER A 175 -0.97 6.29 -2.41
C SER A 175 -2.00 5.45 -3.14
N SER A 176 -1.63 4.41 -3.87
CA SER A 176 -2.61 3.58 -4.59
C SER A 176 -3.42 2.66 -3.65
N PHE A 177 -2.97 2.45 -2.42
CA PHE A 177 -3.56 1.49 -1.47
C PHE A 177 -4.13 2.16 -0.21
N ARG A 178 -5.31 1.69 0.23
CA ARG A 178 -6.02 2.21 1.42
C ARG A 178 -5.25 1.96 2.72
N ASP A 179 -4.67 0.78 2.88
CA ASP A 179 -3.91 0.43 4.09
C ASP A 179 -2.72 1.37 4.26
N SER A 180 -2.03 1.70 3.17
CA SER A 180 -0.93 2.66 3.16
C SER A 180 -1.39 4.08 3.47
N VAL A 181 -2.58 4.50 3.01
CA VAL A 181 -3.18 5.80 3.41
C VAL A 181 -3.36 5.87 4.92
N GLN A 182 -3.89 4.81 5.53
CA GLN A 182 -4.05 4.74 6.99
C GLN A 182 -2.69 4.74 7.70
N GLU A 183 -1.68 4.04 7.16
CA GLU A 183 -0.32 4.03 7.71
C GLU A 183 0.28 5.43 7.80
N ILE A 184 0.20 6.13 6.66
CA ILE A 184 0.81 7.43 6.50
C ILE A 184 0.12 8.41 7.42
N ALA A 185 -1.21 8.34 7.53
CA ALA A 185 -1.96 9.17 8.46
C ALA A 185 -1.59 8.87 9.92
N GLU A 186 -1.53 7.60 10.33
CA GLU A 186 -1.13 7.19 11.67
C GLU A 186 0.27 7.73 12.04
N MET A 187 1.24 7.56 11.13
CA MET A 187 2.60 8.09 11.27
C MET A 187 2.63 9.61 11.40
N LEU A 188 2.00 10.33 10.47
CA LEU A 188 2.02 11.79 10.44
C LEU A 188 1.25 12.42 11.60
N ASN A 189 0.27 11.71 12.16
CA ASN A 189 -0.49 12.16 13.33
C ASN A 189 0.38 12.26 14.60
N GLN A 190 1.53 11.60 14.63
CA GLN A 190 2.50 11.75 15.73
C GLN A 190 3.17 13.13 15.76
N HIS A 191 3.06 13.91 14.67
CA HIS A 191 3.68 15.24 14.52
C HIS A 191 2.71 16.40 14.77
N GLN A 192 1.60 16.15 15.45
CA GLN A 192 0.74 17.23 15.94
C GLN A 192 1.49 18.13 16.95
N PRO A 193 1.23 19.45 16.97
CA PRO A 193 0.22 20.17 16.19
C PRO A 193 0.72 20.65 14.80
N VAL A 194 1.99 20.41 14.45
CA VAL A 194 2.59 20.90 13.21
C VAL A 194 1.94 20.28 11.99
N VAL A 195 1.71 18.96 12.03
CA VAL A 195 1.04 18.22 10.94
C VAL A 195 -0.37 17.85 11.38
N ARG A 196 -1.37 18.44 10.73
CA ARG A 196 -2.80 18.14 10.92
C ARG A 196 -3.26 17.30 9.74
N VAL A 197 -3.15 15.98 9.89
CA VAL A 197 -3.40 15.02 8.81
C VAL A 197 -4.85 14.55 8.79
N MET A 198 -5.42 14.38 7.60
CA MET A 198 -6.72 13.74 7.39
C MET A 198 -6.66 12.76 6.21
N THR A 199 -7.31 11.61 6.35
CA THR A 199 -7.43 10.62 5.28
C THR A 199 -8.59 10.97 4.34
N PHE A 200 -8.41 10.73 3.05
CA PHE A 200 -9.42 10.94 2.03
C PHE A 200 -9.50 9.71 1.12
N VAL A 201 -10.44 8.81 1.41
CA VAL A 201 -10.61 7.53 0.70
C VAL A 201 -11.94 7.53 -0.04
N GLY A 202 -11.93 7.20 -1.33
CA GLY A 202 -13.14 7.17 -2.17
C GLY A 202 -14.22 6.20 -1.69
N HIS A 203 -15.41 6.33 -2.27
CA HIS A 203 -16.56 5.47 -2.02
C HIS A 203 -16.18 3.98 -2.07
N SER A 204 -16.58 3.19 -1.06
CA SER A 204 -16.61 1.72 -1.19
C SER A 204 -18.04 1.23 -1.01
N SER A 205 -18.62 0.75 -2.09
CA SER A 205 -19.86 0.00 -2.10
C SER A 205 -19.64 -1.52 -2.02
N THR A 206 -18.39 -2.02 -1.98
CA THR A 206 -18.13 -3.46 -2.11
C THR A 206 -16.96 -3.93 -1.24
N GLY A 207 -17.29 -4.57 -0.11
CA GLY A 207 -16.35 -5.38 0.70
C GLY A 207 -16.38 -5.10 2.20
N LYS A 208 -16.11 -6.14 3.00
CA LYS A 208 -15.91 -6.10 4.48
C LYS A 208 -14.60 -5.38 4.89
N GLY A 209 -14.25 -4.29 4.22
CA GLY A 209 -13.06 -3.47 4.49
C GLY A 209 -13.41 -2.11 5.11
N VAL A 210 -12.40 -1.25 5.29
CA VAL A 210 -12.59 0.13 5.80
C VAL A 210 -13.61 0.87 4.94
N LYS A 211 -14.71 1.29 5.56
CA LYS A 211 -15.81 2.03 4.93
C LYS A 211 -15.24 3.31 4.30
N GLY A 212 -15.38 3.45 2.99
CA GLY A 212 -15.04 4.68 2.27
C GLY A 212 -16.00 5.82 2.64
N PHE A 213 -15.60 7.04 2.34
CA PHE A 213 -16.43 8.20 2.62
C PHE A 213 -17.62 8.27 1.65
N THR A 214 -18.76 8.71 2.17
CA THR A 214 -19.88 9.21 1.37
C THR A 214 -19.51 10.55 0.74
N GLN A 215 -20.21 10.92 -0.34
CA GLN A 215 -19.99 12.19 -1.02
C GLN A 215 -20.11 13.41 -0.09
N LYS A 216 -21.04 13.36 0.86
CA LYS A 216 -21.22 14.42 1.86
C LYS A 216 -20.00 14.52 2.80
N GLU A 217 -19.47 13.39 3.25
CA GLU A 217 -18.27 13.38 4.11
C GLU A 217 -17.02 13.83 3.35
N GLN A 218 -16.90 13.46 2.07
CA GLN A 218 -15.81 13.94 1.21
C GLN A 218 -15.83 15.46 1.07
N LEU A 219 -17.00 16.06 0.81
CA LEU A 219 -17.17 17.51 0.72
C LEU A 219 -16.80 18.21 2.04
N GLU A 220 -17.18 17.62 3.18
CA GLU A 220 -16.86 18.16 4.50
C GLU A 220 -15.34 18.11 4.77
N VAL A 221 -14.66 17.01 4.42
CA VAL A 221 -13.19 16.91 4.57
C VAL A 221 -12.49 17.96 3.71
N VAL A 222 -12.91 18.13 2.45
CA VAL A 222 -12.37 19.15 1.54
C VAL A 222 -12.60 20.57 2.08
N LYS A 223 -13.81 20.83 2.59
CA LYS A 223 -14.15 22.12 3.22
C LYS A 223 -13.22 22.42 4.40
N ARG A 224 -13.07 21.48 5.34
CA ARG A 224 -12.19 21.64 6.52
C ARG A 224 -10.73 21.81 6.14
N PHE A 225 -10.27 21.13 5.09
CA PHE A 225 -8.91 21.30 4.58
C PHE A 225 -8.70 22.72 4.01
N ARG A 226 -9.66 23.23 3.25
CA ARG A 226 -9.61 24.61 2.72
C ARG A 226 -9.66 25.66 3.82
N GLU A 227 -10.44 25.41 4.87
CA GLU A 227 -10.57 26.29 6.05
C GLU A 227 -9.36 26.19 7.00
N GLY A 228 -8.37 25.34 6.71
CA GLY A 228 -7.15 25.21 7.51
C GLY A 228 -7.29 24.29 8.74
N GLY A 229 -8.44 23.62 8.92
CA GLY A 229 -8.61 22.61 9.97
C GLY A 229 -7.64 21.42 9.80
N TYR A 230 -7.26 21.13 8.56
CA TYR A 230 -6.20 20.19 8.20
C TYR A 230 -5.20 20.88 7.26
N ASN A 231 -3.93 20.51 7.34
CA ASN A 231 -2.88 21.02 6.45
C ASN A 231 -2.22 19.90 5.61
N THR A 232 -2.57 18.64 5.88
CA THR A 232 -2.07 17.49 5.10
C THR A 232 -3.22 16.54 4.78
N LEU A 233 -3.44 16.24 3.50
CA LEU A 233 -4.39 15.21 3.06
C LEU A 233 -3.64 13.99 2.52
N VAL A 234 -4.10 12.79 2.89
CA VAL A 234 -3.58 11.52 2.40
C VAL A 234 -4.69 10.77 1.69
N SER A 235 -4.52 10.44 0.41
CA SER A 235 -5.61 9.92 -0.42
C SER A 235 -5.22 8.80 -1.37
N THR A 236 -6.20 7.92 -1.65
CA THR A 236 -6.12 6.97 -2.76
C THR A 236 -6.39 7.58 -4.12
N CYS A 237 -7.36 8.49 -4.17
CA CYS A 237 -7.71 9.24 -5.36
C CYS A 237 -8.64 10.39 -4.97
N VAL A 238 -8.46 11.56 -5.57
CA VAL A 238 -9.39 12.70 -5.45
C VAL A 238 -9.84 13.23 -6.82
N GLY A 239 -9.09 12.92 -7.88
CA GLY A 239 -9.30 13.51 -9.21
C GLY A 239 -10.44 12.91 -10.03
N GLU A 240 -10.95 11.72 -9.66
CA GLU A 240 -12.04 11.07 -10.41
C GLU A 240 -13.41 11.75 -10.17
N GLU A 241 -13.61 12.39 -9.01
CA GLU A 241 -14.91 12.93 -8.60
C GLU A 241 -15.07 14.44 -8.89
N GLY A 242 -14.07 15.09 -9.52
CA GLY A 242 -14.16 16.52 -9.87
C GLY A 242 -14.12 17.49 -8.69
N LEU A 243 -13.66 17.02 -7.51
CA LEU A 243 -13.63 17.83 -6.29
C LEU A 243 -12.55 18.92 -6.35
N ASP A 244 -12.92 20.14 -5.96
CA ASP A 244 -12.01 21.27 -5.84
C ASP A 244 -11.36 21.32 -4.45
N ILE A 245 -10.16 20.74 -4.35
CA ILE A 245 -9.36 20.67 -3.11
C ILE A 245 -8.76 22.04 -2.74
N GLY A 246 -8.73 23.00 -3.66
CA GLY A 246 -7.97 24.24 -3.53
C GLY A 246 -6.49 24.08 -3.90
N GLU A 247 -5.69 25.10 -3.56
CA GLU A 247 -4.26 25.16 -3.91
C GLU A 247 -3.40 24.41 -2.89
N VAL A 248 -2.46 23.59 -3.36
CA VAL A 248 -1.49 22.88 -2.51
C VAL A 248 -0.05 23.24 -2.90
N ASP A 249 0.86 23.29 -1.92
CA ASP A 249 2.25 23.69 -2.15
C ASP A 249 3.16 22.48 -2.41
N LEU A 250 2.82 21.33 -1.84
CA LEU A 250 3.57 20.09 -2.00
C LEU A 250 2.66 18.91 -2.33
N ILE A 251 2.99 18.22 -3.41
CA ILE A 251 2.36 16.94 -3.77
C ILE A 251 3.38 15.81 -3.61
N ILE A 252 3.04 14.78 -2.85
CA ILE A 252 3.87 13.59 -2.66
C ILE A 252 3.14 12.38 -3.25
N CYS A 253 3.77 11.67 -4.18
CA CYS A 253 3.30 10.37 -4.65
C CYS A 253 4.11 9.26 -3.96
N PHE A 254 3.46 8.46 -3.12
CA PHE A 254 4.09 7.38 -2.34
C PHE A 254 4.38 6.12 -3.17
N ASP A 255 3.73 5.99 -4.33
CA ASP A 255 3.98 4.97 -5.32
C ASP A 255 3.87 5.52 -6.75
N ALA A 256 4.46 4.80 -7.71
CA ALA A 256 4.34 5.11 -9.12
C ALA A 256 2.89 4.89 -9.56
N GLN A 257 2.17 5.99 -9.79
CA GLN A 257 0.81 5.92 -10.28
C GLN A 257 0.80 5.62 -11.78
N LYS A 258 -0.07 4.69 -12.20
CA LYS A 258 -0.16 4.22 -13.60
C LYS A 258 -0.54 5.28 -14.64
N SER A 259 -0.92 6.49 -14.23
CA SER A 259 -1.45 7.51 -15.14
C SER A 259 -0.69 8.84 -15.00
N PRO A 260 0.11 9.22 -16.02
CA PRO A 260 0.74 10.54 -16.12
C PRO A 260 -0.30 11.68 -16.18
N ILE A 261 -1.46 11.42 -16.79
CA ILE A 261 -2.57 12.39 -16.88
C ILE A 261 -3.06 12.78 -15.48
N ARG A 262 -3.19 11.81 -14.56
CA ARG A 262 -3.57 12.10 -13.17
C ARG A 262 -2.53 12.97 -12.47
N LEU A 263 -1.25 12.78 -12.78
CA LEU A 263 -0.18 13.62 -12.24
C LEU A 263 -0.23 15.05 -12.80
N VAL A 264 -0.48 15.22 -14.10
CA VAL A 264 -0.64 16.53 -14.76
C VAL A 264 -1.88 17.28 -14.25
N GLN A 265 -3.01 16.60 -14.07
CA GLN A 265 -4.21 17.19 -13.46
C GLN A 265 -3.95 17.64 -12.01
N ARG A 266 -3.06 16.94 -11.29
CA ARG A 266 -2.61 17.32 -9.94
C ARG A 266 -1.62 18.48 -9.95
N MET A 267 -0.74 18.57 -10.96
CA MET A 267 0.08 19.77 -11.20
C MET A 267 -0.80 21.02 -11.35
N GLY A 268 -1.95 20.89 -12.02
CA GLY A 268 -2.93 21.98 -12.12
C GLY A 268 -3.58 22.43 -10.79
N ARG A 269 -3.38 21.67 -9.70
CA ARG A 269 -3.82 21.99 -8.32
C ARG A 269 -2.70 22.60 -7.47
N THR A 270 -1.47 22.63 -7.98
CA THR A 270 -0.42 23.47 -7.40
C THR A 270 -0.67 24.92 -7.83
N GLY A 271 -0.67 25.84 -6.86
CA GLY A 271 -1.25 27.18 -7.02
C GLY A 271 -0.70 27.97 -8.20
N ARG A 272 -1.58 28.67 -8.92
CA ARG A 272 -1.20 29.51 -10.09
C ARG A 272 -0.39 30.76 -9.69
N LYS A 273 -0.22 31.00 -8.39
CA LYS A 273 0.51 32.15 -7.83
C LYS A 273 1.82 31.79 -7.10
N ARG A 274 2.10 30.50 -6.82
CA ARG A 274 3.29 30.04 -6.07
C ARG A 274 3.92 28.81 -6.73
N GLN A 275 5.25 28.66 -6.69
CA GLN A 275 5.92 27.46 -7.20
C GLN A 275 5.58 26.25 -6.31
N GLY A 276 4.65 25.41 -6.77
CA GLY A 276 4.39 24.12 -6.13
C GLY A 276 5.50 23.12 -6.44
N ARG A 277 5.72 22.19 -5.51
CA ARG A 277 6.71 21.11 -5.63
C ARG A 277 6.01 19.77 -5.73
N ILE A 278 6.52 18.89 -6.59
CA ILE A 278 6.10 17.48 -6.64
C ILE A 278 7.27 16.58 -6.26
N VAL A 279 7.00 15.60 -5.41
CA VAL A 279 7.95 14.57 -5.00
C VAL A 279 7.35 13.20 -5.27
N VAL A 280 8.09 12.34 -5.95
CA VAL A 280 7.71 10.93 -6.14
C VAL A 280 8.67 10.08 -5.32
N ILE A 281 8.13 9.23 -4.45
CA ILE A 281 8.88 8.32 -3.60
C ILE A 281 8.80 6.93 -4.24
N LEU A 282 9.96 6.37 -4.59
CA LEU A 282 10.07 5.08 -5.28
C LEU A 282 11.10 4.20 -4.60
N CYS A 283 10.84 2.90 -4.57
CA CYS A 283 11.87 1.91 -4.32
C CYS A 283 12.79 1.77 -5.54
N LYS A 284 14.10 1.70 -5.29
CA LYS A 284 15.10 1.40 -6.32
C LYS A 284 14.73 0.09 -7.04
N GLY A 285 14.91 0.05 -8.35
CA GLY A 285 14.67 -1.16 -9.15
C GLY A 285 13.29 -1.21 -9.81
N ARG A 286 12.29 -1.91 -9.23
CA ARG A 286 11.02 -2.18 -9.92
C ARG A 286 10.16 -0.92 -10.10
N GLU A 287 10.02 -0.08 -9.06
CA GLU A 287 9.20 1.13 -9.13
C GLU A 287 9.88 2.24 -9.95
N GLU A 288 11.20 2.38 -9.82
CA GLU A 288 12.03 3.27 -10.63
C GLU A 288 11.90 3.01 -12.14
N ARG A 289 11.98 1.73 -12.56
CA ARG A 289 11.80 1.35 -13.97
C ARG A 289 10.42 1.70 -14.53
N VAL A 290 9.37 1.58 -13.72
CA VAL A 290 8.00 1.95 -14.13
C VAL A 290 7.89 3.47 -14.27
N CYS A 291 8.50 4.24 -13.37
CA CYS A 291 8.47 5.70 -13.43
C CYS A 291 9.22 6.25 -14.66
N HIS A 292 10.38 5.68 -15.00
CA HIS A 292 11.15 6.06 -16.20
C HIS A 292 10.41 5.83 -17.53
N LEU A 293 9.37 4.99 -17.54
CA LEU A 293 8.54 4.77 -18.74
C LEU A 293 7.37 5.75 -18.84
N LEU A 294 7.12 6.52 -17.78
CA LEU A 294 5.99 7.45 -17.66
C LEU A 294 6.39 8.92 -17.91
N PHE A 295 7.69 9.18 -18.13
CA PHE A 295 8.30 10.47 -18.44
C PHE A 295 9.37 10.30 -19.51
#